data_AF-A0A9R0EE51-F1
#
_entry.id   AF-A0A9R0EE51-F1
#
_cell.length_a   1.000
_cell.length_b   1.000
_cell.length_c   1.000
_cell.angle_alpha   90.00
_cell.angle_beta   90.00
_cell.angle_gamma   90.00
#
_symmetry.space_group_name_H-M   'P 1'
#
loop_
_entity.id
_entity.type
_entity.pdbx_description
1 polymer ?
#
loop_
_entity_poly.entity_id
_entity_poly.type
_entity_poly.pdbx_seq_one_letter_code
_entity_poly.pdbx_strand_id
1 'polypeptide(L)'
;NIPINYGRFIAATRSSPLRLPKNWPSNWNSGEIPYVFNFYSIGVKRLISLVKKGHNYIENRSCLKFKEYDPKYASSQSNFTVLYYNFSGVLESCCLLYFSKPYGRRMVLITPTCAMPAEVAHATLHGMGLLHEHREPFIEADVRGIFFFKTCSPEKELVFNEKM
;
A
#
# COMPACT_ATOMS: atom_id res chain seq x y z
N ASN A 1 -1.98 45.76 -19.43
CA ASN A 1 -1.27 45.38 -18.19
C ASN A 1 -2.26 44.90 -17.15
N ILE A 2 -2.62 43.62 -17.22
CA ILE A 2 -3.45 42.95 -16.21
C ILE A 2 -2.47 42.18 -15.32
N PRO A 3 -2.35 42.46 -14.01
CA PRO A 3 -1.45 41.71 -13.16
C PRO A 3 -2.05 40.32 -12.91
N ILE A 4 -1.27 39.29 -13.25
CA ILE A 4 -1.59 37.90 -12.97
C ILE A 4 -1.32 37.68 -11.48
N ASN A 5 -2.38 37.43 -10.73
CA ASN A 5 -2.33 37.15 -9.30
C ASN A 5 -1.84 35.70 -9.12
N TYR A 6 -0.57 35.52 -8.75
CA TYR A 6 -0.05 34.20 -8.39
C TYR A 6 -0.73 33.74 -7.12
N GLY A 7 -1.72 32.86 -7.29
CA GLY A 7 -2.41 32.17 -6.21
C GLY A 7 -1.39 31.57 -5.24
N ARG A 8 -1.43 32.08 -4.01
CA ARG A 8 -0.68 31.61 -2.87
C ARG A 8 -1.02 30.13 -2.67
N PHE A 9 -0.09 29.23 -3.02
CA PHE A 9 -0.18 27.82 -2.60
C PHE A 9 -0.15 27.82 -1.07
N ILE A 10 -1.31 27.74 -0.45
CA ILE A 10 -1.43 27.45 0.98
C ILE A 10 -0.93 26.02 1.11
N ALA A 11 0.33 25.88 1.56
CA ALA A 11 0.81 24.61 2.06
C ALA A 11 -0.18 24.18 3.14
N ALA A 12 -0.95 23.13 2.89
CA ALA A 12 -1.80 22.51 3.90
C ALA A 12 -0.86 22.14 5.05
N THR A 13 -0.91 22.92 6.12
CA THR A 13 -0.13 22.67 7.32
C THR A 13 -0.59 21.31 7.83
N ARG A 14 0.32 20.32 7.88
CA ARG A 14 0.04 18.98 8.40
C ARG A 14 -0.52 19.13 9.81
N SER A 15 -1.85 19.06 9.94
CA SER A 15 -2.58 19.40 11.18
C SER A 15 -2.50 18.29 12.22
N SER A 16 -1.98 17.11 11.85
CA SER A 16 -1.83 15.96 12.75
C SER A 16 -0.45 15.33 12.61
N PRO A 17 0.17 14.88 13.72
CA PRO A 17 1.38 14.08 13.66
C PRO A 17 1.09 12.78 12.91
N LEU A 18 1.92 12.47 11.92
CA LEU A 18 1.84 11.24 11.14
C LEU A 18 2.04 10.05 12.06
N ARG A 19 1.12 9.08 12.02
CA ARG A 19 1.17 7.87 12.84
C ARG A 19 1.48 6.68 11.96
N LEU A 20 2.69 6.13 12.10
CA LEU A 20 3.03 4.86 11.47
C LEU A 20 2.56 3.69 12.35
N PRO A 21 2.17 2.54 11.77
CA PRO A 21 1.89 1.33 12.52
C PRO A 21 3.05 0.97 13.46
N LYS A 22 2.76 0.46 14.66
CA LYS A 22 3.79 0.12 15.68
C LYS A 22 4.87 -0.84 15.15
N ASN A 23 4.51 -1.70 14.21
CA ASN A 23 5.41 -2.67 13.59
C ASN A 23 5.98 -2.17 12.25
N TRP A 24 5.92 -0.88 11.91
CA TRP A 24 6.40 -0.38 10.63
C TRP A 24 7.88 -0.75 10.37
N PRO A 25 8.19 -1.48 9.28
CA PRO A 25 9.56 -1.93 9.03
C PRO A 25 10.49 -0.77 8.70
N SER A 26 11.67 -0.73 9.33
CA SER A 26 12.66 0.33 9.07
C SER A 26 13.12 0.37 7.62
N ASN A 27 13.17 -0.78 6.93
CA ASN A 27 13.52 -0.87 5.52
C ASN A 27 12.46 -0.27 4.58
N TRP A 28 11.32 0.19 5.09
CA TRP A 28 10.27 0.89 4.32
C TRP A 28 10.34 2.41 4.50
N ASN A 29 11.22 2.93 5.36
CA ASN A 29 11.31 4.37 5.67
C ASN A 29 11.76 5.26 4.49
N SER A 30 12.22 4.67 3.39
CA SER A 30 12.49 5.39 2.15
C SER A 30 11.22 5.70 1.33
N GLY A 31 10.07 5.13 1.72
CA GLY A 31 8.85 5.11 0.92
C GLY A 31 8.81 3.97 -0.11
N GLU A 32 9.89 3.20 -0.24
CA GLU A 32 9.93 2.01 -1.09
C GLU A 32 9.39 0.80 -0.32
N ILE A 33 8.31 0.21 -0.81
CA ILE A 33 7.63 -0.96 -0.25
C ILE A 33 8.01 -2.18 -1.10
N PRO A 34 8.95 -3.02 -0.65
CA PRO A 34 9.34 -4.22 -1.37
C PRO A 34 8.22 -5.27 -1.34
N TYR A 35 8.00 -5.92 -2.47
CA TYR A 35 7.07 -7.03 -2.58
C TYR A 35 7.60 -8.14 -3.45
N VAL A 36 7.06 -9.35 -3.26
CA VAL A 36 7.36 -10.52 -4.06
C VAL A 36 6.08 -11.27 -4.38
N PHE A 37 6.06 -11.98 -5.51
CA PHE A 37 5.00 -12.89 -5.88
C PHE A 37 5.40 -14.33 -5.56
N ASN A 38 4.54 -15.04 -4.84
CA ASN A 38 4.68 -16.47 -4.58
C ASN A 38 3.62 -17.25 -5.36
N PHE A 39 3.54 -16.98 -6.66
CA PHE A 39 2.55 -17.57 -7.52
C PHE A 39 3.17 -18.69 -8.36
N TYR A 40 2.99 -19.94 -7.96
CA TYR A 40 3.53 -21.11 -8.70
C TYR A 40 2.55 -21.75 -9.70
N SER A 41 1.37 -21.15 -9.92
CA SER A 41 0.29 -21.79 -10.71
C SER A 41 0.03 -21.14 -12.08
N ILE A 42 -0.52 -21.93 -13.00
CA ILE A 42 -0.98 -21.50 -14.33
C ILE A 42 -2.24 -20.63 -14.16
N GLY A 43 -2.32 -19.48 -14.84
CA GLY A 43 -3.46 -18.53 -14.74
C GLY A 43 -3.20 -17.23 -13.95
N VAL A 44 -2.00 -17.09 -13.40
CA VAL A 44 -1.58 -16.02 -12.48
C VAL A 44 -1.41 -14.64 -13.12
N LYS A 45 -1.25 -14.54 -14.45
CA LYS A 45 -0.98 -13.25 -15.12
C LYS A 45 -2.04 -12.18 -14.84
N ARG A 46 -3.32 -12.57 -14.81
CA ARG A 46 -4.44 -11.67 -14.45
C ARG A 46 -4.25 -11.12 -13.04
N LEU A 47 -3.90 -11.98 -12.09
CA LEU A 47 -3.76 -11.61 -10.68
C LEU A 47 -2.53 -10.75 -10.45
N ILE A 48 -1.39 -11.07 -11.08
CA ILE A 48 -0.21 -10.19 -11.10
C ILE A 48 -0.59 -8.80 -11.61
N SER A 49 -1.31 -8.74 -12.75
CA SER A 49 -1.77 -7.46 -13.31
C SER A 49 -2.67 -6.71 -12.33
N LEU A 50 -3.57 -7.42 -11.64
CA LEU A 50 -4.46 -6.82 -10.66
C LEU A 50 -3.70 -6.28 -9.43
N VAL A 51 -2.71 -7.02 -8.92
CA VAL A 51 -1.82 -6.54 -7.85
C VAL A 51 -1.08 -5.29 -8.26
N LYS A 52 -0.47 -5.28 -9.45
CA LYS A 52 0.23 -4.09 -9.97
C LYS A 52 -0.72 -2.90 -10.12
N LYS A 53 -1.97 -3.12 -10.54
CA LYS A 53 -2.98 -2.06 -10.56
C LYS A 53 -3.36 -1.58 -9.16
N GLY A 54 -3.43 -2.47 -8.18
CA GLY A 54 -3.65 -2.12 -6.77
C GLY A 54 -2.50 -1.28 -6.18
N HIS A 55 -1.25 -1.64 -6.50
CA HIS A 55 -0.08 -0.81 -6.16
C HIS A 55 -0.19 0.57 -6.80
N ASN A 56 -0.46 0.64 -8.11
CA ASN A 56 -0.67 1.92 -8.79
C ASN A 56 -1.80 2.74 -8.18
N TYR A 57 -2.85 2.10 -7.68
CA TYR A 57 -3.93 2.77 -6.97
C TYR A 57 -3.43 3.51 -5.72
N ILE A 58 -2.51 2.90 -4.95
CA ILE A 58 -1.88 3.50 -3.78
C ILE A 58 -0.84 4.56 -4.20
N GLU A 59 0.08 4.23 -5.11
CA GLU A 59 1.14 5.15 -5.54
C GLU A 59 0.61 6.44 -6.16
N ASN A 60 -0.55 6.38 -6.81
CA ASN A 60 -1.16 7.56 -7.41
C ASN A 60 -1.64 8.57 -6.36
N ARG A 61 -1.80 8.14 -5.10
CA ARG A 61 -2.39 8.91 -3.99
C ARG A 61 -1.47 9.01 -2.77
N SER A 62 -0.19 8.63 -2.91
CA SER A 62 0.75 8.59 -1.80
C SER A 62 2.17 8.88 -2.28
N CYS A 63 3.08 8.99 -1.31
CA CYS A 63 4.52 9.09 -1.53
C CYS A 63 5.20 7.71 -1.64
N LEU A 64 4.43 6.63 -1.67
CA LEU A 64 4.94 5.27 -1.73
C LEU A 64 5.34 4.85 -3.13
N LYS A 65 6.27 3.89 -3.19
CA LYS A 65 6.64 3.16 -4.40
C LYS A 65 6.76 1.68 -4.10
N PHE A 66 6.03 0.85 -4.83
CA PHE A 66 6.07 -0.59 -4.71
C PHE A 66 7.14 -1.14 -5.65
N LYS A 67 8.04 -1.95 -5.11
CA LYS A 67 9.14 -2.53 -5.89
C LYS A 67 9.11 -4.04 -5.83
N GLU A 68 9.03 -4.64 -7.00
CA GLU A 68 9.08 -6.09 -7.15
C GLU A 68 10.50 -6.59 -6.92
N TYR A 69 10.64 -7.64 -6.12
CA TYR A 69 11.89 -8.35 -5.90
C TYR A 69 11.77 -9.81 -6.33
N ASP A 70 12.91 -10.41 -6.68
CA ASP A 70 12.99 -11.86 -6.85
C ASP A 70 12.73 -12.57 -5.50
N PRO A 71 11.84 -13.57 -5.43
CA PRO A 71 11.54 -14.27 -4.19
C PRO A 71 12.73 -14.99 -3.55
N LYS A 72 13.71 -15.48 -4.35
CA LYS A 72 14.91 -16.14 -3.84
C LYS A 72 15.84 -15.10 -3.20
N TYR A 73 16.04 -13.96 -3.87
CA TYR A 73 16.80 -12.84 -3.31
C TYR A 73 16.17 -12.35 -2.00
N ALA A 74 14.86 -12.08 -1.98
CA ALA A 74 14.20 -11.59 -0.77
C ALA A 74 14.29 -12.59 0.39
N SER A 75 14.29 -13.90 0.10
CA SER A 75 14.42 -14.95 1.10
C SER A 75 15.85 -15.13 1.63
N SER A 76 16.87 -14.63 0.93
CA SER A 76 18.27 -14.73 1.36
C SER A 76 18.72 -13.54 2.23
N GLN A 77 17.93 -12.47 2.31
CA GLN A 77 18.27 -11.28 3.09
C GLN A 77 17.84 -11.44 4.56
N SER A 78 18.75 -11.18 5.49
CA SER A 78 18.40 -11.02 6.91
C SER A 78 17.73 -9.65 7.12
N ASN A 79 16.72 -9.60 8.01
CA ASN A 79 15.98 -8.37 8.35
C ASN A 79 15.24 -7.66 7.20
N PHE A 80 14.96 -8.36 6.10
CA PHE A 80 14.24 -7.80 4.97
C PHE A 80 12.75 -8.07 5.07
N THR A 81 11.98 -7.03 5.38
CA THR A 81 10.51 -7.14 5.42
C THR A 81 9.92 -6.84 4.05
N VAL A 82 9.08 -7.74 3.55
CA VAL A 82 8.43 -7.65 2.23
C VAL A 82 6.96 -7.99 2.30
N LEU A 83 6.16 -7.39 1.41
CA LEU A 83 4.82 -7.88 1.12
C LEU A 83 4.93 -9.16 0.29
N TYR A 84 4.39 -10.25 0.81
CA TYR A 84 4.50 -11.59 0.25
C TYR A 84 3.14 -11.99 -0.33
N TYR A 85 2.95 -11.75 -1.64
CA TYR A 85 1.69 -12.00 -2.31
C TYR A 85 1.51 -13.50 -2.57
N ASN A 86 0.46 -14.05 -1.98
CA ASN A 86 0.01 -15.42 -2.19
C ASN A 86 -1.33 -15.45 -2.91
N PHE A 87 -1.63 -16.58 -3.53
CA PHE A 87 -2.91 -16.83 -4.17
C PHE A 87 -3.65 -17.97 -3.47
N SER A 88 -4.96 -17.80 -3.28
CA SER A 88 -5.85 -18.90 -2.87
C SER A 88 -7.08 -18.94 -3.77
N GLY A 89 -7.27 -20.05 -4.47
CA GLY A 89 -8.41 -20.27 -5.38
C GLY A 89 -9.69 -20.73 -4.70
N VAL A 90 -9.66 -21.04 -3.40
CA VAL A 90 -10.77 -21.67 -2.66
C VAL A 90 -11.47 -20.74 -1.69
N LEU A 91 -11.00 -19.50 -1.56
CA LEU A 91 -11.51 -18.54 -0.58
C LEU A 91 -12.50 -17.57 -1.22
N GLU A 92 -13.58 -17.28 -0.49
CA GLU A 92 -14.75 -16.57 -1.01
C GLU A 92 -14.71 -15.05 -0.80
N SER A 93 -13.64 -14.51 -0.20
CA SER A 93 -13.46 -13.05 0.01
C SER A 93 -12.20 -12.55 -0.68
N CYS A 94 -12.22 -11.32 -1.21
CA CYS A 94 -11.03 -10.68 -1.75
C CYS A 94 -10.09 -10.21 -0.62
N CYS A 95 -10.67 -9.75 0.49
CA CYS A 95 -9.92 -9.32 1.65
C CYS A 95 -10.09 -10.33 2.77
N LEU A 96 -8.97 -10.93 3.18
CA LEU A 96 -8.91 -11.76 4.36
C LEU A 96 -7.82 -11.19 5.27
N LEU A 97 -8.20 -10.93 6.52
CA LEU A 97 -7.23 -10.53 7.53
C LEU A 97 -6.32 -11.74 7.81
N TYR A 98 -5.15 -11.74 7.18
CA TYR A 98 -4.14 -12.77 7.38
C TYR A 98 -3.07 -12.27 8.35
N PHE A 99 -2.70 -13.13 9.30
CA PHE A 99 -1.66 -12.80 10.27
C PHE A 99 -0.32 -12.56 9.57
N SER A 100 0.09 -11.31 9.48
CA SER A 100 1.43 -10.93 9.06
C SER A 100 2.34 -10.88 10.28
N LYS A 101 3.49 -11.57 10.23
CA LYS A 101 4.55 -11.33 11.22
C LYS A 101 4.96 -9.85 11.17
N PRO A 102 5.33 -9.24 12.30
CA PRO A 102 5.73 -7.82 12.32
C PRO A 102 6.92 -7.55 11.39
N TYR A 103 7.81 -8.54 11.19
CA TYR A 103 8.99 -8.45 10.33
C TYR A 103 9.09 -9.67 9.40
N GLY A 104 9.82 -9.51 8.29
CA GLY A 104 10.04 -10.57 7.31
C GLY A 104 8.90 -10.66 6.29
N ARG A 105 8.31 -11.85 6.12
CA ARG A 105 7.24 -12.03 5.13
C ARG A 105 5.89 -11.58 5.70
N ARG A 106 5.36 -10.47 5.17
CA ARG A 106 3.99 -10.02 5.46
C ARG A 106 3.05 -10.52 4.38
N MET A 107 2.26 -11.54 4.71
CA MET A 107 1.41 -12.19 3.73
C MET A 107 0.28 -11.25 3.28
N VAL A 108 0.09 -11.16 1.97
CA VAL A 108 -1.11 -10.57 1.36
C VAL A 108 -1.72 -11.63 0.48
N LEU A 109 -2.94 -12.05 0.82
CA LEU A 109 -3.63 -13.10 0.10
C LEU A 109 -4.55 -12.48 -0.95
N ILE A 110 -4.34 -12.83 -2.20
CA ILE A 110 -5.19 -12.42 -3.32
C ILE A 110 -6.00 -13.63 -3.76
N THR A 111 -7.30 -13.46 -3.87
CA THR A 111 -8.22 -14.53 -4.29
C THR A 111 -8.82 -14.19 -5.65
N PRO A 112 -9.44 -15.15 -6.36
CA PRO A 112 -10.14 -14.88 -7.62
C PRO A 112 -11.28 -13.87 -7.50
N THR A 113 -11.85 -13.72 -6.30
CA THR A 113 -12.97 -12.80 -6.04
C THR A 113 -12.53 -11.34 -6.02
N CYS A 114 -11.23 -11.06 -5.90
CA CYS A 114 -10.70 -9.74 -6.18
C CYS A 114 -10.93 -9.38 -7.66
N ALA A 115 -11.70 -8.32 -7.88
CA ALA A 115 -12.08 -7.84 -9.19
C ALA A 115 -11.51 -6.44 -9.49
N MET A 116 -11.29 -5.63 -8.45
CA MET A 116 -10.95 -4.23 -8.58
C MET A 116 -9.57 -3.89 -7.99
N PRO A 117 -8.84 -2.94 -8.61
CA PRO A 117 -7.59 -2.43 -8.04
C PRO A 117 -7.73 -1.91 -6.61
N ALA A 118 -8.87 -1.30 -6.28
CA ALA A 118 -9.15 -0.76 -4.95
C ALA A 118 -9.24 -1.86 -3.87
N GLU A 119 -9.78 -3.03 -4.20
CA GLU A 119 -9.85 -4.16 -3.26
C GLU A 119 -8.46 -4.73 -2.99
N VAL A 120 -7.62 -4.84 -4.01
CA VAL A 120 -6.22 -5.26 -3.82
C VAL A 120 -5.42 -4.20 -3.06
N ALA A 121 -5.66 -2.91 -3.31
CA ALA A 121 -5.08 -1.83 -2.52
C ALA A 121 -5.47 -1.97 -1.04
N HIS A 122 -6.75 -2.22 -0.74
CA HIS A 122 -7.23 -2.46 0.61
C HIS A 122 -6.53 -3.66 1.29
N ALA A 123 -6.46 -4.81 0.61
CA ALA A 123 -5.74 -5.99 1.13
C ALA A 123 -4.24 -5.69 1.34
N THR A 124 -3.65 -4.88 0.47
CA THR A 124 -2.27 -4.40 0.59
C THR A 124 -2.08 -3.56 1.86
N LEU A 125 -3.01 -2.65 2.18
CA LEU A 125 -2.94 -1.82 3.39
C LEU A 125 -2.98 -2.65 4.67
N HIS A 126 -3.77 -3.73 4.69
CA HIS A 126 -3.69 -4.71 5.78
C HIS A 126 -2.31 -5.37 5.88
N GLY A 127 -1.71 -5.76 4.76
CA GLY A 127 -0.33 -6.25 4.72
C GLY A 127 0.71 -5.22 5.21
N MET A 128 0.38 -3.93 5.13
CA MET A 128 1.22 -2.85 5.65
C MET A 128 0.98 -2.56 7.14
N GLY A 129 -0.02 -3.18 7.75
CA GLY A 129 -0.31 -3.11 9.19
C GLY A 129 -1.48 -2.21 9.56
N LEU A 130 -2.26 -1.71 8.58
CA LEU A 130 -3.53 -1.04 8.90
C LEU A 130 -4.60 -2.07 9.25
N LEU A 131 -5.44 -1.73 10.21
CA LEU A 131 -6.57 -2.52 10.65
C LEU A 131 -7.80 -1.62 10.73
N HIS A 132 -8.97 -2.19 10.53
CA HIS A 132 -10.26 -1.56 10.76
C HIS A 132 -11.28 -2.63 11.15
N GLU A 133 -12.40 -2.21 11.75
CA GLU A 133 -13.53 -3.09 12.03
C GLU A 133 -14.27 -3.47 10.74
N HIS A 134 -15.00 -4.58 10.75
CA HIS A 134 -15.75 -5.00 9.57
C HIS A 134 -16.76 -3.92 9.16
N ARG A 135 -16.75 -3.54 7.87
CA ARG A 135 -17.56 -2.46 7.25
C ARG A 135 -17.20 -1.03 7.63
N GLU A 136 -16.23 -0.84 8.51
CA GLU A 136 -15.71 0.49 8.81
C GLU A 136 -14.52 0.83 7.91
N PRO A 137 -14.34 2.11 7.52
CA PRO A 137 -13.15 2.54 6.79
C PRO A 137 -11.91 2.50 7.69
N PHE A 138 -10.73 2.49 7.07
CA PHE A 138 -9.49 2.80 7.79
C PHE A 138 -9.56 4.21 8.36
N ILE A 139 -8.98 4.40 9.55
CA ILE A 139 -8.83 5.72 10.16
C ILE A 139 -7.94 6.57 9.25
N GLU A 140 -8.46 7.71 8.79
CA GLU A 140 -7.75 8.58 7.83
C GLU A 140 -6.34 8.95 8.33
N ALA A 141 -6.19 9.28 9.61
CA ALA A 141 -4.90 9.66 10.18
C ALA A 141 -3.83 8.57 10.03
N ASP A 142 -4.22 7.29 10.14
CA ASP A 142 -3.31 6.15 9.99
C ASP A 142 -2.97 5.91 8.51
N VAL A 143 -3.96 6.07 7.62
CA VAL A 143 -3.73 6.02 6.16
C VAL A 143 -2.77 7.13 5.74
N ARG A 144 -2.99 8.37 6.19
CA ARG A 144 -2.10 9.51 5.93
C ARG A 144 -0.71 9.27 6.48
N GLY A 145 -0.62 8.69 7.67
CA GLY A 145 0.64 8.25 8.28
C GLY A 145 1.45 7.40 7.32
N ILE A 146 0.86 6.35 6.76
CA ILE A 146 1.54 5.47 5.78
C ILE A 146 1.78 6.18 4.44
N PHE A 147 0.83 6.96 3.95
CA PHE A 147 0.91 7.53 2.59
C PHE A 147 1.90 8.68 2.49
N PHE A 148 2.08 9.44 3.58
CA PHE A 148 2.77 10.73 3.55
C PHE A 148 3.81 10.90 4.66
N PHE A 149 4.23 9.83 5.37
CA PHE A 149 5.31 9.95 6.37
C PHE A 149 6.60 10.53 5.76
N LYS A 150 6.84 10.28 4.47
CA LYS A 150 7.85 10.95 3.67
C LYS A 150 7.21 12.06 2.84
N THR A 151 7.91 13.17 2.66
CA THR A 151 7.49 14.25 1.78
C THR A 151 7.63 13.85 0.30
N CYS A 152 6.60 14.12 -0.50
CA CYS A 152 6.63 14.02 -1.97
C CYS A 152 5.87 15.22 -2.60
N SER A 153 5.62 15.17 -3.91
CA SER A 153 4.94 16.27 -4.63
C SER A 153 3.62 16.68 -3.95
N PRO A 154 3.35 17.98 -3.75
CA PRO A 154 2.09 18.48 -3.20
C PRO A 154 0.85 17.98 -3.97
N GLU A 155 0.99 17.69 -5.26
CA GLU A 155 -0.08 17.14 -6.11
C GLU A 155 -0.64 15.82 -5.56
N LYS A 156 0.20 14.99 -4.93
CA LYS A 156 -0.24 13.71 -4.35
C LYS A 156 -1.16 13.90 -3.14
N GLU A 157 -0.86 14.91 -2.32
CA GLU A 157 -1.71 15.26 -1.17
C GLU A 157 -3.05 15.83 -1.63
N LEU A 158 -3.08 16.63 -2.72
CA LEU A 158 -4.32 17.11 -3.34
C LEU A 158 -5.18 15.95 -3.85
N VAL A 159 -4.59 15.05 -4.64
CA VAL A 159 -5.32 13.88 -5.18
C VAL A 159 -5.86 12.97 -4.08
N PHE A 160 -5.15 12.86 -2.93
CA PHE A 160 -5.64 12.12 -1.77
C PHE A 160 -6.85 12.81 -1.13
N ASN A 161 -6.78 14.13 -0.91
CA ASN A 161 -7.86 14.90 -0.30
C ASN A 161 -9.14 14.93 -1.17
N GLU A 162 -9.02 14.89 -2.50
CA GLU A 162 -10.17 14.90 -3.42
C GLU A 162 -10.90 13.56 -3.54
N LYS A 163 -10.24 12.45 -3.18
CA LYS A 163 -10.73 11.08 -3.42
C LYS A 163 -11.05 10.31 -2.14
N MET A 164 -10.96 10.98 -1.00
CA MET A 164 -11.43 10.53 0.31
C MET A 164 -12.79 11.14 0.58
#